data_AF-A0A161MNT5-F1
#
_entry.id   AF-A0A161MNT5-F1
#
_cell.length_a   1.000
_cell.length_b   1.000
_cell.length_c   1.000
_cell.angle_alpha   90.00
_cell.angle_beta   90.00
_cell.angle_gamma   90.00
#
_symmetry.space_group_name_H-M   'P 1'
#
loop_
_entity.id
_entity.type
_entity.pdbx_description
1 polymer ?
#
loop_
_entity_poly.entity_id
_entity_poly.type
_entity_poly.pdbx_seq_one_letter_code
_entity_poly.pdbx_strand_id
1 'polypeptide(L)'
;MKSKLVDEIFENAMDVLSDEDRGLPQVENVLPLLRRGIGIHHGGLLPILKETIEVLFSEGLIKALFATETFAMGLNMPARTVIFTSIKKYDGSRNRFLTSGEYIQMSGRAGRRGLDDKGTVIVMFDEPLSPASAKDLLQGKADALNSAFHLSYNMILNL
;
A
#
# COMPACT_ATOMS: atom_id res chain seq x y z
N MET A 1 3.35 -25.51 -9.32
CA MET A 1 2.78 -25.72 -7.98
C MET A 1 2.20 -24.42 -7.42
N LYS A 2 2.98 -23.34 -7.25
CA LYS A 2 2.47 -22.05 -6.72
C LYS A 2 1.41 -21.36 -7.58
N SER A 3 1.53 -21.38 -8.91
CA SER A 3 0.50 -20.79 -9.80
C SER A 3 -0.88 -21.41 -9.60
N LYS A 4 -0.96 -22.74 -9.39
CA LYS A 4 -2.24 -23.42 -9.18
C LYS A 4 -2.93 -22.96 -7.89
N LEU A 5 -2.16 -22.70 -6.83
CA LEU A 5 -2.70 -22.19 -5.58
C LEU A 5 -3.20 -20.74 -5.71
N VAL A 6 -2.51 -19.91 -6.51
CA VAL A 6 -3.01 -18.56 -6.84
C VAL A 6 -4.34 -18.64 -7.56
N ASP A 7 -4.45 -19.54 -8.55
CA ASP A 7 -5.68 -19.74 -9.31
C ASP A 7 -6.83 -20.18 -8.41
N GLU A 8 -6.59 -21.19 -7.56
CA GLU A 8 -7.60 -21.72 -6.63
C GLU A 8 -8.10 -20.65 -5.65
N ILE A 9 -7.19 -19.88 -5.03
CA ILE A 9 -7.59 -18.80 -4.11
C ILE A 9 -8.37 -17.71 -4.87
N PHE A 10 -7.93 -17.36 -6.07
CA PHE A 10 -8.58 -16.32 -6.86
C PHE A 10 -9.96 -16.75 -7.34
N GLU A 11 -10.11 -17.96 -7.87
CA GLU A 11 -11.39 -18.51 -8.33
C GLU A 11 -12.39 -18.60 -7.17
N ASN A 12 -11.97 -19.14 -6.01
CA ASN A 12 -12.81 -19.19 -4.81
C ASN A 12 -13.25 -17.79 -4.35
N ALA A 13 -12.38 -16.78 -4.46
CA ALA A 13 -12.74 -15.41 -4.12
C ALA A 13 -13.70 -14.80 -5.14
N MET A 14 -13.54 -15.09 -6.43
CA MET A 14 -14.43 -14.57 -7.48
C MET A 14 -15.77 -15.32 -7.52
N ASP A 15 -15.91 -16.45 -6.84
CA ASP A 15 -17.13 -17.25 -6.87
C ASP A 15 -18.37 -16.58 -6.25
N VAL A 16 -18.17 -15.58 -5.39
CA VAL A 16 -19.25 -14.74 -4.85
C VAL A 16 -19.76 -13.70 -5.84
N LEU A 17 -19.06 -13.45 -6.95
CA LEU A 17 -19.46 -12.51 -7.97
C LEU A 17 -20.37 -13.16 -9.02
N SER A 18 -21.25 -12.34 -9.62
CA SER A 18 -22.05 -12.75 -10.77
C SER A 18 -21.16 -13.03 -11.99
N ASP A 19 -21.65 -13.80 -12.96
CA ASP A 19 -20.90 -14.08 -14.19
C ASP A 19 -20.53 -12.80 -14.96
N GLU A 20 -21.40 -11.79 -14.94
CA GLU A 20 -21.15 -10.48 -15.53
C GLU A 20 -19.99 -9.75 -14.81
N ASP A 21 -19.99 -9.77 -13.49
CA ASP A 21 -18.94 -9.13 -12.67
C ASP A 21 -17.58 -9.84 -12.80
N ARG A 22 -17.58 -11.17 -12.97
CA ARG A 22 -16.35 -11.94 -13.24
C ARG A 22 -15.72 -11.58 -14.58
N GLY A 23 -16.53 -11.16 -15.55
CA GLY A 23 -16.09 -10.68 -16.86
C GLY A 23 -15.60 -9.22 -16.87
N LEU A 24 -15.55 -8.53 -15.72
CA LEU A 24 -15.06 -7.16 -15.67
C LEU A 24 -13.57 -7.11 -16.06
N PRO A 25 -13.14 -6.12 -16.89
CA PRO A 25 -11.75 -6.01 -17.32
C PRO A 25 -10.74 -5.93 -16.16
N GLN A 26 -11.12 -5.37 -15.00
CA GLN A 26 -10.23 -5.29 -13.85
C GLN A 26 -9.95 -6.69 -13.24
N VAL A 27 -10.94 -7.59 -13.27
CA VAL A 27 -10.83 -8.97 -12.78
C VAL A 27 -9.97 -9.80 -13.73
N GLU A 28 -10.23 -9.70 -15.04
CA GLU A 28 -9.47 -10.47 -16.04
C GLU A 28 -7.99 -10.05 -16.11
N ASN A 29 -7.72 -8.75 -16.06
CA ASN A 29 -6.37 -8.23 -16.26
C ASN A 29 -5.45 -8.43 -15.06
N VAL A 30 -5.99 -8.60 -13.85
CA VAL A 30 -5.16 -8.76 -12.64
C VAL A 30 -4.62 -10.19 -12.51
N LEU A 31 -5.40 -11.21 -12.89
CA LEU A 31 -5.04 -12.62 -12.70
C LEU A 31 -3.69 -13.00 -13.35
N PRO A 32 -3.37 -12.60 -14.61
CA PRO A 32 -2.06 -12.87 -15.21
C PRO A 32 -0.87 -12.27 -14.42
N LEU A 33 -1.08 -11.15 -13.72
CA LEU A 33 -0.04 -10.52 -12.88
C LEU A 33 0.14 -11.32 -11.58
N LEU A 34 -0.96 -11.71 -10.94
CA LEU A 34 -0.94 -12.49 -9.71
C LEU A 34 -0.27 -13.85 -9.91
N ARG A 35 -0.52 -14.51 -11.04
CA ARG A 35 0.16 -15.76 -11.46
C ARG A 35 1.68 -15.61 -11.54
N ARG A 36 2.17 -14.40 -11.88
CA ARG A 36 3.60 -14.06 -11.94
C ARG A 36 4.16 -13.59 -10.59
N GLY A 37 3.33 -13.56 -9.54
CA GLY A 37 3.70 -13.08 -8.22
C GLY A 37 3.80 -11.56 -8.12
N ILE A 38 3.09 -10.83 -8.99
CA ILE A 38 3.05 -9.37 -9.03
C ILE A 38 1.66 -8.90 -8.63
N GLY A 39 1.57 -8.10 -7.58
CA GLY A 39 0.32 -7.51 -7.08
C GLY A 39 0.27 -6.01 -7.30
N ILE A 40 -0.94 -5.47 -7.41
CA ILE A 40 -1.22 -4.04 -7.46
C ILE A 40 -2.23 -3.74 -6.34
N HIS A 41 -2.05 -2.67 -5.55
CA HIS A 41 -2.95 -2.29 -4.46
C HIS A 41 -3.16 -0.78 -4.43
N HIS A 42 -4.37 -0.32 -4.76
CA HIS A 42 -4.75 1.09 -4.63
C HIS A 42 -6.24 1.24 -4.39
N GLY A 43 -6.67 2.44 -3.99
CA GLY A 43 -8.07 2.74 -3.68
C GLY A 43 -9.06 2.59 -4.85
N GLY A 44 -8.56 2.46 -6.08
CA GLY A 44 -9.36 2.27 -7.30
C GLY A 44 -9.61 0.81 -7.69
N LEU A 45 -9.14 -0.16 -6.91
CA LEU A 45 -9.47 -1.56 -7.08
C LEU A 45 -10.81 -1.89 -6.42
N LEU A 46 -11.55 -2.81 -7.04
CA LEU A 46 -12.74 -3.43 -6.43
C LEU A 46 -12.38 -3.96 -5.02
N PRO A 47 -13.26 -3.78 -4.01
CA PRO A 47 -13.00 -4.25 -2.65
C PRO A 47 -12.53 -5.71 -2.57
N ILE A 48 -13.23 -6.59 -3.28
CA ILE A 48 -12.91 -8.03 -3.31
C ILE A 48 -11.53 -8.33 -3.92
N LEU A 49 -11.09 -7.56 -4.91
CA LEU A 49 -9.75 -7.70 -5.49
C LEU A 49 -8.68 -7.22 -4.52
N LYS A 50 -8.91 -6.12 -3.78
CA LYS A 50 -7.97 -5.65 -2.74
C LYS A 50 -7.76 -6.72 -1.68
N GLU A 51 -8.85 -7.26 -1.15
CA GLU A 51 -8.82 -8.31 -0.12
C GLU A 51 -8.14 -9.59 -0.63
N THR A 52 -8.42 -9.99 -1.88
CA THR A 52 -7.76 -11.16 -2.49
C THR A 52 -6.25 -10.96 -2.62
N ILE A 53 -5.81 -9.77 -3.05
CA ILE A 53 -4.39 -9.42 -3.20
C ILE A 53 -3.68 -9.38 -1.83
N GLU A 54 -4.37 -8.86 -0.82
CA GLU A 54 -3.93 -8.84 0.58
C GLU A 54 -3.70 -10.25 1.15
N VAL A 55 -4.62 -11.18 0.87
CA VAL A 55 -4.48 -12.60 1.24
C VAL A 55 -3.28 -13.22 0.50
N LEU A 56 -3.22 -13.09 -0.82
CA LEU A 56 -2.12 -13.64 -1.63
C LEU A 56 -0.75 -13.08 -1.23
N PHE A 57 -0.68 -11.82 -0.79
CA PHE A 57 0.55 -11.21 -0.28
C PHE A 57 0.95 -11.78 1.09
N SER A 58 -0.01 -11.94 2.00
CA SER A 58 0.21 -12.50 3.34
C SER A 58 0.66 -13.97 3.29
N GLU A 59 0.11 -14.74 2.35
CA GLU A 59 0.54 -16.13 2.05
C GLU A 59 1.90 -16.19 1.32
N GLY A 60 2.50 -15.04 1.01
CA GLY A 60 3.77 -14.96 0.30
C GLY A 60 3.71 -15.49 -1.13
N LEU A 61 2.54 -15.52 -1.76
CA LEU A 61 2.37 -15.90 -3.16
C LEU A 61 2.72 -14.73 -4.08
N ILE A 62 2.48 -13.50 -3.64
CA ILE A 62 2.97 -12.27 -4.27
C ILE A 62 4.37 -11.94 -3.74
N LYS A 63 5.31 -11.68 -4.64
CA LYS A 63 6.71 -11.36 -4.35
C LYS A 63 7.02 -9.88 -4.54
N ALA A 64 6.31 -9.21 -5.43
CA ALA A 64 6.38 -7.77 -5.64
C ALA A 64 4.97 -7.18 -5.58
N LEU A 65 4.77 -6.22 -4.69
CA LEU A 65 3.50 -5.52 -4.52
C LEU A 65 3.71 -4.03 -4.82
N PHE A 66 2.98 -3.51 -5.79
CA PHE A 66 2.92 -2.07 -6.07
C PHE A 66 1.72 -1.49 -5.35
N ALA A 67 1.96 -0.64 -4.35
CA ALA A 67 0.90 -0.15 -3.47
C ALA A 67 0.90 1.37 -3.32
N THR A 68 -0.29 1.96 -3.11
CA THR A 68 -0.44 3.34 -2.65
C THR A 68 -0.28 3.44 -1.13
N GLU A 69 -0.12 4.66 -0.63
CA GLU A 69 0.08 4.99 0.80
C GLU A 69 -0.91 4.30 1.74
N THR A 70 -2.18 4.17 1.34
CA THR A 70 -3.25 3.54 2.12
C THR A 70 -2.93 2.12 2.57
N PHE A 71 -2.15 1.36 1.79
CA PHE A 71 -1.74 0.00 2.17
C PHE A 71 -0.87 0.00 3.43
N ALA A 72 0.03 0.98 3.56
CA ALA A 72 0.92 1.10 4.70
C ALA A 72 0.19 1.53 5.98
N MET A 73 -1.01 2.08 5.89
CA MET A 73 -1.79 2.52 7.05
C MET A 73 -2.65 1.41 7.66
N GLY A 74 -3.14 0.46 6.85
CA GLY A 74 -4.29 -0.37 7.23
C GLY A 74 -4.00 -1.73 7.84
N LEU A 75 -2.84 -2.35 7.60
CA LEU A 75 -2.69 -3.80 7.81
C LEU A 75 -1.32 -4.21 8.37
N ASN A 76 -1.24 -5.33 9.08
CA ASN A 76 0.02 -5.91 9.56
C ASN A 76 0.67 -6.83 8.51
N MET A 77 1.02 -6.26 7.34
CA MET A 77 1.61 -7.01 6.23
C MET A 77 3.07 -6.57 6.01
N PRO A 78 4.04 -7.18 6.72
CA PRO A 78 5.44 -6.83 6.58
C PRO A 78 6.04 -7.40 5.29
N ALA A 79 6.93 -6.63 4.65
CA ALA A 79 7.73 -7.03 3.52
C ALA A 79 9.20 -7.10 3.93
N ARG A 80 10.04 -7.88 3.24
CA ARG A 80 11.49 -7.84 3.48
C ARG A 80 12.10 -6.49 3.10
N THR A 81 11.59 -5.90 2.02
CA THR A 81 12.11 -4.68 1.41
C THR A 81 10.98 -3.75 1.04
N VAL A 82 11.13 -2.46 1.35
CA VAL A 82 10.24 -1.38 0.90
C VAL A 82 11.01 -0.49 -0.06
N ILE A 83 10.39 -0.15 -1.19
CA ILE A 83 10.98 0.72 -2.21
C ILE A 83 10.07 1.94 -2.38
N PHE A 84 10.63 3.12 -2.19
CA PHE A 84 9.99 4.38 -2.52
C PHE A 84 10.37 4.75 -3.95
N THR A 85 9.38 4.71 -4.85
CA THR A 85 9.55 5.15 -6.24
C THR A 85 9.61 6.67 -6.36
N SER A 86 8.96 7.38 -5.44
CA SER A 86 9.02 8.83 -5.30
C SER A 86 8.84 9.22 -3.84
N ILE A 87 9.48 10.33 -3.44
CA ILE A 87 9.31 10.97 -2.14
C ILE A 87 8.48 12.26 -2.21
N LYS A 88 7.91 12.55 -3.38
CA LYS A 88 6.97 13.68 -3.59
C LYS A 88 5.58 13.12 -3.82
N LYS A 89 4.57 13.71 -3.19
CA LYS A 89 3.15 13.39 -3.42
C LYS A 89 2.30 14.64 -3.53
N TYR A 90 1.15 14.50 -4.20
CA TYR A 90 0.11 15.51 -4.23
C TYR A 90 -0.83 15.30 -3.02
N ASP A 91 -0.98 16.31 -2.18
CA ASP A 91 -1.82 16.25 -0.97
C ASP A 91 -3.24 16.80 -1.17
N GLY A 92 -3.66 16.98 -2.42
CA GLY A 92 -4.92 17.66 -2.76
C GLY A 92 -4.75 19.15 -3.03
N SER A 93 -3.64 19.75 -2.58
CA SER A 93 -3.36 21.18 -2.76
C SER A 93 -2.03 21.46 -3.48
N ARG A 94 -0.98 20.72 -3.15
CA ARG A 94 0.36 20.94 -3.68
C ARG A 94 1.13 19.63 -3.82
N ASN A 95 2.11 19.64 -4.71
CA ASN A 95 3.16 18.63 -4.73
C ASN A 95 4.18 18.95 -3.64
N ARG A 96 4.25 18.11 -2.62
CA ARG A 96 5.18 18.26 -1.49
C ARG A 96 5.97 16.99 -1.26
N PHE A 97 7.07 17.10 -0.52
CA PHE A 97 7.74 15.93 0.02
C PHE A 97 6.84 15.21 1.04
N LEU A 98 7.08 13.90 1.16
CA LEU A 98 6.55 13.10 2.27
C LEU A 98 6.99 13.71 3.61
N THR A 99 6.12 13.65 4.61
CA THR A 99 6.51 13.96 5.98
C THR A 99 7.35 12.82 6.54
N SER A 100 8.11 13.10 7.61
CA SER A 100 8.85 12.06 8.32
C SER A 100 7.91 11.01 8.90
N GLY A 101 6.70 11.40 9.35
CA GLY A 101 5.67 10.46 9.82
C GLY A 101 5.21 9.49 8.72
N GLU A 102 4.90 10.01 7.53
CA GLU A 102 4.52 9.22 6.35
C GLU A 102 5.64 8.25 5.95
N TYR A 103 6.89 8.73 5.94
CA TYR A 103 8.07 7.91 5.68
C TYR A 103 8.22 6.80 6.73
N ILE A 104 8.11 7.11 8.03
CA ILE A 104 8.22 6.12 9.12
C ILE A 104 7.13 5.05 8.99
N GLN A 105 5.89 5.43 8.70
CA GLN A 105 4.78 4.50 8.56
C GLN A 105 4.97 3.53 7.39
N MET A 106 5.42 4.02 6.24
CA MET A 106 5.68 3.20 5.06
C MET A 106 6.95 2.35 5.19
N SER A 107 8.06 2.96 5.63
CA SER A 107 9.35 2.28 5.77
C SER A 107 9.32 1.23 6.89
N GLY A 108 8.50 1.43 7.93
CA GLY A 108 8.28 0.48 9.02
C GLY A 108 7.66 -0.86 8.58
N ARG A 109 7.23 -0.99 7.33
CA ARG A 109 6.81 -2.26 6.74
C ARG A 109 7.99 -3.13 6.30
N ALA A 110 9.20 -2.59 6.24
CA ALA A 110 10.41 -3.34 5.90
C ALA A 110 10.92 -4.16 7.10
N GLY A 111 11.18 -5.45 6.87
CA GLY A 111 11.66 -6.41 7.85
C GLY A 111 10.53 -7.23 8.45
N ARG A 112 10.57 -8.55 8.23
CA ARG A 112 9.60 -9.49 8.81
C ARG A 112 10.17 -10.09 10.10
N ARG A 113 9.48 -9.83 11.22
CA ARG A 113 9.88 -10.31 12.55
C ARG A 113 10.05 -11.83 12.55
N GLY A 114 11.24 -12.30 12.95
CA GLY A 114 11.57 -13.72 13.02
C GLY A 114 11.90 -14.39 11.68
N LEU A 115 11.84 -13.67 10.56
CA LEU A 115 12.18 -14.18 9.23
C LEU A 115 13.36 -13.44 8.58
N ASP A 116 13.50 -12.14 8.85
CA ASP A 116 14.59 -11.31 8.31
C ASP A 116 15.44 -10.73 9.46
N ASP A 117 16.76 -10.75 9.30
CA ASP A 117 17.69 -10.13 10.26
C ASP A 117 17.57 -8.59 10.29
N LYS A 118 17.18 -8.01 9.15
CA LYS A 118 17.01 -6.57 8.96
C LYS A 118 15.99 -6.25 7.87
N GLY A 119 15.28 -5.14 8.02
CA GLY A 119 14.49 -4.53 6.96
C GLY A 119 15.39 -3.73 6.00
N THR A 120 15.08 -3.76 4.70
CA THR A 120 15.78 -2.94 3.70
C THR A 120 14.82 -1.89 3.14
N VAL A 121 15.27 -0.63 3.10
CA VAL A 121 14.51 0.48 2.52
C VAL A 121 15.34 1.10 1.40
N ILE A 122 14.76 1.23 0.22
CA ILE A 122 15.41 1.85 -0.95
C ILE A 122 14.57 3.07 -1.35
N VAL A 123 15.24 4.20 -1.55
CA VAL A 123 14.60 5.44 -1.97
C VAL A 123 15.14 5.86 -3.33
N MET A 124 14.25 6.03 -4.29
CA MET A 124 14.58 6.56 -5.62
C MET A 124 14.45 8.08 -5.62
N PHE A 125 15.40 8.75 -6.27
CA PHE A 125 15.44 10.20 -6.38
C PHE A 125 15.51 10.60 -7.86
N ASP A 126 14.55 11.37 -8.33
CA ASP A 126 14.58 11.97 -9.67
C ASP A 126 15.39 13.27 -9.70
N GLU A 127 15.47 13.96 -8.56
CA GLU A 127 16.18 15.23 -8.39
C GLU A 127 17.15 15.15 -7.19
N PRO A 128 18.27 15.87 -7.22
CA PRO A 128 19.18 15.97 -6.07
C PRO A 128 18.45 16.53 -4.85
N LEU A 129 18.41 15.76 -3.77
CA LEU A 129 17.87 16.21 -2.49
C LEU A 129 18.98 16.88 -1.67
N SER A 130 18.69 18.05 -1.07
CA SER A 130 19.65 18.67 -0.16
C SER A 130 19.92 17.77 1.06
N PRO A 131 21.13 17.75 1.62
CA PRO A 131 21.42 16.94 2.81
C PRO A 131 20.50 17.25 4.00
N ALA A 132 20.08 18.51 4.15
CA ALA A 132 19.15 18.92 5.20
C ALA A 132 17.76 18.29 5.00
N SER A 133 17.20 18.41 3.79
CA SER A 133 15.90 17.82 3.45
C SER A 133 15.91 16.29 3.54
N ALA A 134 17.02 15.65 3.15
CA ALA A 134 17.20 14.21 3.29
C ALA A 134 17.21 13.80 4.77
N LYS A 135 17.92 14.56 5.62
CA LYS A 135 17.97 14.31 7.06
C LYS A 135 16.60 14.50 7.70
N ASP A 136 15.86 15.54 7.34
CA ASP A 136 14.52 15.78 7.88
C ASP A 136 13.55 14.67 7.49
N LEU A 137 13.60 14.18 6.24
CA LEU A 137 12.78 13.06 5.81
C LEU A 137 13.14 11.74 6.53
N LEU A 138 14.42 11.38 6.55
CA LEU A 138 14.88 10.06 7.00
C LEU A 138 15.10 9.94 8.51
N GLN A 139 15.45 11.04 9.17
CA GLN A 139 15.76 11.11 10.61
C GLN A 139 14.84 12.06 11.39
N GLY A 140 13.78 12.56 10.74
CA GLY A 140 12.78 13.39 11.41
C GLY A 140 11.99 12.62 12.45
N LYS A 141 11.26 13.37 13.29
CA LYS A 141 10.37 12.80 14.30
C LYS A 141 9.02 12.45 13.65
N ALA A 142 8.29 11.54 14.29
CA ALA A 142 6.89 11.32 13.95
C ALA A 142 6.09 12.63 14.09
N ASP A 143 5.12 12.83 13.20
CA ASP A 143 4.29 14.02 13.20
C ASP A 143 3.45 14.11 14.49
N ALA A 144 3.26 15.33 15.00
CA ALA A 144 2.39 15.56 16.14
C ALA A 144 0.92 15.28 15.76
N LEU A 145 0.16 14.68 16.68
CA LEU A 145 -1.28 14.50 16.50
C LEU A 145 -1.98 15.84 16.75
N ASN A 146 -2.27 16.55 15.66
CA ASN A 146 -2.98 17.83 15.69
C ASN A 146 -4.48 17.61 15.51
N SER A 147 -5.30 18.35 16.25
CA SER A 147 -6.75 18.31 16.10
C SER A 147 -7.18 18.85 14.74
N ALA A 148 -8.03 18.11 14.04
CA ALA A 148 -8.71 18.54 12.81
C ALA A 148 -10.17 18.95 13.07
N PHE A 149 -10.51 19.28 14.33
CA PHE A 149 -11.86 19.68 14.71
C PHE A 149 -12.30 20.92 13.94
N HIS A 150 -13.47 20.82 13.33
CA HIS A 150 -14.17 21.92 12.69
C HIS A 150 -15.67 21.74 12.92
N LEU A 151 -16.40 22.85 12.98
CA LEU A 151 -17.84 22.81 13.14
C LEU A 151 -18.50 22.44 11.80
N SER A 152 -19.47 21.54 11.84
CA SER A 152 -20.33 21.22 10.71
C SER A 152 -21.77 21.63 11.02
N TYR A 153 -22.56 21.95 10.00
CA TYR A 153 -23.98 22.28 10.17
C TYR A 153 -24.75 21.15 10.88
N ASN A 154 -24.48 19.89 10.52
CA ASN A 154 -25.13 18.75 11.15
C ASN A 154 -24.81 18.65 12.64
N MET A 155 -23.58 18.97 13.05
CA MET A 155 -23.20 19.01 14.46
C MET A 155 -24.00 20.10 15.20
N ILE A 156 -24.13 21.30 14.62
CA ILE A 156 -24.89 22.40 15.22
C ILE A 156 -26.38 22.04 15.39
N LEU A 157 -26.97 21.38 14.40
CA LEU A 157 -28.40 21.01 14.43
C LEU A 157 -28.73 19.90 15.45
N ASN A 158 -27.74 19.08 15.84
CA ASN A 158 -27.92 17.99 16.80
C ASN A 158 -27.40 18.33 18.22
N LEU A 159 -26.95 19.56 18.45
CA LEU A 159 -26.59 20.09 19.77
C LEU A 159 -27.82 20.66 20.49
#